data_AF-A0A1H8LM13-F1
#
_entry.id   AF-A0A1H8LM13-F1
#
_cell.length_a   1.000
_cell.length_b   1.000
_cell.length_c   1.000
_cell.angle_alpha   90.00
_cell.angle_beta   90.00
_cell.angle_gamma   90.00
#
_symmetry.space_group_name_H-M   'P 1'
#
loop_
_entity.id
_entity.type
_entity.pdbx_description
1 polymer ?
#
loop_
_entity_poly.entity_id
_entity_poly.type
_entity_poly.pdbx_seq_one_letter_code
_entity_poly.pdbx_strand_id
1 'polypeptide(L)'
;MNISDHVARLRALLRIAAEVARLPPARLRFDTALNPELVRHTHRLFTRPHPRYRLVRNKSIGIALIDLRAYASGAAYLHALRRRDYAGYHSRRARERGYTVVEIDRNDYIDDIHGINTSAGERQGRPMDPAYAARTERYPSDGLCHYGVLDKEGRLVAYGDVGVYGDFAATDRLLGYKNNDGVMYLLLADIACRLIDDGRLNYLMYDTYLGALPGLRNFKKKLGFQPYRIRYSIC
;
A
#
# COMPACT_ATOMS: atom_id res chain seq x y z
N MET A 1 -40.30 -3.65 -7.35
CA MET A 1 -39.05 -2.86 -7.39
C MET A 1 -39.44 -1.46 -7.82
N ASN A 2 -39.19 -0.43 -6.99
CA ASN A 2 -39.94 0.84 -7.04
C ASN A 2 -39.22 1.91 -7.89
N ILE A 3 -39.94 2.86 -8.52
CA ILE A 3 -39.33 3.93 -9.37
C ILE A 3 -38.30 4.76 -8.58
N SER A 4 -38.54 4.95 -7.28
CA SER A 4 -37.61 5.59 -6.34
C SER A 4 -36.24 4.90 -6.28
N ASP A 5 -36.20 3.56 -6.34
CA ASP A 5 -34.97 2.77 -6.31
C ASP A 5 -34.13 2.96 -7.58
N HIS A 6 -34.79 3.13 -8.73
CA HIS A 6 -34.12 3.38 -10.00
C HIS A 6 -33.49 4.77 -10.05
N VAL A 7 -34.20 5.80 -9.57
CA VAL A 7 -33.66 7.16 -9.48
C VAL A 7 -32.50 7.24 -8.49
N ALA A 8 -32.61 6.58 -7.33
CA ALA A 8 -31.53 6.50 -6.34
C ALA A 8 -30.28 5.80 -6.90
N ARG A 9 -30.45 4.67 -7.60
CA ARG A 9 -29.35 3.96 -8.28
C ARG A 9 -28.72 4.80 -9.38
N LEU A 10 -29.51 5.49 -10.20
CA LEU A 10 -28.99 6.34 -11.27
C LEU A 10 -28.18 7.52 -10.69
N ARG A 11 -28.67 8.17 -9.64
CA ARG A 11 -27.91 9.23 -8.94
C ARG A 11 -26.61 8.71 -8.33
N ALA A 12 -26.63 7.52 -7.73
CA ALA A 12 -25.44 6.89 -7.19
C ALA A 12 -24.41 6.57 -8.29
N LEU A 13 -24.85 6.05 -9.44
CA LEU A 13 -23.99 5.77 -10.59
C LEU A 13 -23.40 7.06 -11.18
N LEU A 14 -24.21 8.11 -11.36
CA LEU A 14 -23.74 9.41 -11.85
C LEU A 14 -22.72 10.04 -10.90
N ARG A 15 -22.93 9.92 -9.58
CA ARG A 15 -21.98 10.40 -8.58
C ARG A 15 -20.64 9.66 -8.67
N ILE A 16 -20.67 8.33 -8.78
CA ILE A 16 -19.46 7.52 -8.94
C ILE A 16 -18.74 7.90 -10.25
N ALA A 17 -19.48 8.05 -11.35
CA ALA A 17 -18.91 8.47 -12.63
C ALA A 17 -18.23 9.85 -12.52
N ALA A 18 -18.88 10.82 -11.86
CA ALA A 18 -18.31 12.14 -11.61
C ALA A 18 -17.07 12.09 -10.70
N GLU A 19 -17.09 11.27 -9.64
CA GLU A 19 -15.94 11.05 -8.76
C GLU A 19 -14.75 10.44 -9.54
N VAL A 20 -15.01 9.46 -10.40
CA VAL A 20 -13.99 8.83 -11.27
C VAL A 20 -13.43 9.82 -12.30
N ALA A 21 -14.27 10.65 -12.91
CA ALA A 21 -13.86 11.64 -13.90
C ALA A 21 -12.95 12.73 -13.31
N ARG A 22 -13.10 13.04 -12.01
CA ARG A 22 -12.26 14.01 -11.29
C ARG A 22 -10.93 13.45 -10.81
N LEU A 23 -10.70 12.14 -10.93
CA LEU A 23 -9.45 11.54 -10.47
C LEU A 23 -8.26 12.02 -11.33
N PRO A 24 -7.15 12.44 -10.71
CA PRO A 24 -5.95 12.79 -11.44
C PRO A 24 -5.44 11.59 -12.26
N PRO A 25 -4.99 11.80 -13.50
CA PRO A 25 -4.37 10.75 -14.29
C PRO A 25 -2.94 10.50 -13.81
N ALA A 26 -2.53 9.24 -13.74
CA ALA A 26 -1.14 8.82 -13.59
C ALA A 26 -0.75 7.86 -14.70
N ARG A 27 0.50 7.94 -15.16
CA ARG A 27 1.09 6.95 -16.08
C ARG A 27 2.11 6.16 -15.29
N LEU A 28 1.96 4.84 -15.28
CA LEU A 28 2.89 3.92 -14.63
C LEU A 28 3.49 3.02 -15.71
N ARG A 29 4.81 2.97 -15.75
CA ARG A 29 5.58 2.19 -16.71
C ARG A 29 6.21 1.01 -16.01
N PHE A 30 5.84 -0.18 -16.44
CA PHE A 30 6.54 -1.41 -16.11
C PHE A 30 7.82 -1.51 -16.95
N ASP A 31 8.93 -1.94 -16.34
CA ASP A 31 10.21 -2.15 -16.99
C ASP A 31 10.67 -3.60 -16.82
N THR A 32 10.64 -4.36 -17.91
CA THR A 32 10.97 -5.78 -17.88
C THR A 32 12.45 -6.06 -17.66
N ALA A 33 13.35 -5.08 -17.79
CA ALA A 33 14.77 -5.25 -17.54
C ALA A 33 15.09 -5.44 -16.04
N LEU A 34 14.22 -5.00 -15.13
CA LEU A 34 14.44 -5.09 -13.68
C LEU A 34 14.29 -6.52 -13.15
N ASN A 35 13.14 -7.14 -13.40
CA ASN A 35 12.85 -8.53 -13.05
C ASN A 35 11.76 -9.04 -14.02
N PRO A 36 12.14 -9.69 -15.14
CA PRO A 36 11.21 -10.01 -16.22
C PRO A 36 10.00 -10.82 -15.75
N GLU A 37 10.19 -11.78 -14.85
CA GLU A 37 9.13 -12.67 -14.40
C GLU A 37 8.14 -11.94 -13.49
N LEU A 38 8.64 -11.28 -12.44
CA LEU A 38 7.83 -10.51 -11.50
C LEU A 38 7.07 -9.38 -12.21
N VAL A 39 7.76 -8.62 -13.07
CA VAL A 39 7.18 -7.48 -13.81
C VAL A 39 6.08 -7.96 -14.76
N ARG A 40 6.32 -9.01 -15.55
CA ARG A 40 5.29 -9.53 -16.47
C ARG A 40 4.10 -10.12 -15.73
N HIS A 41 4.35 -10.83 -14.62
CA HIS A 41 3.29 -11.37 -13.78
C HIS A 41 2.41 -10.26 -13.21
N THR A 42 3.01 -9.26 -12.57
CA THR A 42 2.28 -8.15 -11.95
C THR A 42 1.59 -7.27 -12.98
N HIS A 43 2.22 -7.01 -14.14
CA HIS A 43 1.57 -6.29 -15.24
C HIS A 43 0.27 -6.98 -15.66
N ARG A 44 0.31 -8.30 -15.92
CA ARG A 44 -0.90 -9.08 -16.26
C ARG A 44 -1.98 -8.97 -15.17
N LEU A 45 -1.59 -9.07 -13.89
CA LEU A 45 -2.52 -8.96 -12.76
C LEU A 45 -3.18 -7.57 -12.67
N PHE A 46 -2.43 -6.52 -12.99
CA PHE A 46 -2.88 -5.13 -12.87
C PHE A 46 -3.74 -4.71 -14.06
N THR A 47 -3.44 -5.25 -15.25
CA THR A 47 -4.15 -4.92 -16.50
C THR A 47 -5.29 -5.85 -16.87
N ARG A 48 -5.46 -7.00 -16.19
CA ARG A 48 -6.61 -7.89 -16.43
C ARG A 48 -7.95 -7.16 -16.21
N PRO A 49 -9.04 -7.59 -16.86
CA PRO A 49 -10.38 -7.03 -16.60
C PRO A 49 -10.74 -7.08 -15.11
N HIS A 50 -11.36 -6.02 -14.58
CA HIS A 50 -11.74 -5.97 -13.17
C HIS A 50 -12.82 -7.02 -12.88
N PRO A 51 -12.71 -7.80 -11.78
CA PRO A 51 -13.57 -8.96 -11.53
C PRO A 51 -15.07 -8.61 -11.44
N ARG A 52 -15.40 -7.43 -10.93
CA ARG A 52 -16.79 -6.93 -10.86
C ARG A 52 -17.20 -6.03 -12.04
N TYR A 53 -16.25 -5.45 -12.76
CA TYR A 53 -16.49 -4.39 -13.75
C TYR A 53 -15.63 -4.64 -14.99
N ARG A 54 -16.02 -5.61 -15.82
CA ARG A 54 -15.18 -6.13 -16.92
C ARG A 54 -14.77 -5.09 -17.98
N LEU A 55 -15.42 -3.93 -18.00
CA LEU A 55 -15.11 -2.81 -18.91
C LEU A 55 -13.88 -1.99 -18.47
N VAL A 56 -13.40 -2.16 -17.23
CA VAL A 56 -12.23 -1.45 -16.71
C VAL A 56 -11.15 -2.43 -16.28
N ARG A 57 -9.89 -2.01 -16.36
CA ARG A 57 -8.75 -2.83 -15.90
C ARG A 57 -8.72 -2.86 -14.37
N ASN A 58 -8.26 -3.97 -13.80
CA ASN A 58 -8.29 -4.25 -12.37
C ASN A 58 -7.72 -3.12 -11.51
N LYS A 59 -6.42 -2.82 -11.66
CA LYS A 59 -5.74 -1.80 -10.85
C LYS A 59 -5.68 -0.44 -11.55
N SER A 60 -6.76 0.02 -12.19
CA SER A 60 -6.70 1.23 -13.04
C SER A 60 -7.49 2.44 -12.54
N ILE A 61 -8.45 2.27 -11.63
CA ILE A 61 -9.33 3.35 -11.18
C ILE A 61 -9.35 3.41 -9.67
N GLY A 62 -9.13 4.61 -9.12
CA GLY A 62 -9.21 4.84 -7.69
C GLY A 62 -8.10 4.14 -6.91
N ILE A 63 -6.93 3.99 -7.51
CA ILE A 63 -5.76 3.39 -6.86
C ILE A 63 -5.04 4.45 -6.04
N ALA A 64 -4.59 4.07 -4.84
CA ALA A 64 -3.93 4.98 -3.92
C ALA A 64 -2.46 5.15 -4.34
N LEU A 65 -2.07 6.35 -4.78
CA LEU A 65 -0.67 6.66 -5.08
C LEU A 65 -0.18 7.82 -4.20
N ILE A 66 1.12 7.80 -3.89
CA ILE A 66 1.91 8.98 -3.55
C ILE A 66 2.73 9.32 -4.80
N ASP A 67 2.67 10.57 -5.26
CA ASP A 67 3.61 11.10 -6.26
C ASP A 67 4.90 11.48 -5.52
N LEU A 68 5.94 10.66 -5.67
CA LEU A 68 7.19 10.81 -4.92
C LEU A 68 7.95 12.07 -5.34
N ARG A 69 7.80 12.48 -6.61
CA ARG A 69 8.44 13.68 -7.18
C ARG A 69 7.87 14.97 -6.62
N ALA A 70 6.71 14.93 -5.96
CA ALA A 70 6.13 16.09 -5.30
C ALA A 70 6.94 16.53 -4.07
N TYR A 71 7.93 15.74 -3.65
CA TYR A 71 8.75 15.99 -2.48
C TYR A 71 10.24 16.03 -2.87
N ALA A 72 10.94 17.05 -2.40
CA ALA A 72 12.38 17.21 -2.66
C ALA A 72 13.25 16.23 -1.86
N SER A 73 12.73 15.69 -0.74
CA SER A 73 13.39 14.72 0.12
C SER A 73 12.37 14.02 1.03
N GLY A 74 12.77 12.90 1.63
CA GLY A 74 12.00 12.22 2.67
C GLY A 74 11.70 13.13 3.86
N ALA A 75 12.65 14.01 4.23
CA ALA A 75 12.43 15.02 5.26
C ALA A 75 11.32 16.03 4.88
N ALA A 76 11.29 16.49 3.63
CA ALA A 76 10.23 17.37 3.13
C ALA A 76 8.86 16.67 3.13
N TYR A 77 8.83 15.38 2.78
CA TYR A 77 7.63 14.55 2.88
C TYR A 77 7.12 14.42 4.32
N LEU A 78 7.99 14.05 5.27
CA LEU A 78 7.61 13.98 6.68
C LEU A 78 7.12 15.32 7.20
N HIS A 79 7.75 16.43 6.79
CA HIS A 79 7.31 17.78 7.13
C HIS A 79 5.89 18.06 6.63
N ALA A 80 5.57 17.70 5.38
CA ALA A 80 4.22 17.82 4.84
C ALA A 80 3.17 17.02 5.65
N LEU A 81 3.60 15.93 6.31
CA LEU A 81 2.76 15.08 7.14
C LEU A 81 2.71 15.45 8.63
N ARG A 82 3.39 16.53 9.08
CA ARG A 82 3.51 16.89 10.51
C ARG A 82 2.23 17.43 11.16
N ARG A 83 1.14 17.59 10.42
CA ARG A 83 -0.15 18.04 11.00
C ARG A 83 -0.64 17.07 12.08
N ARG A 84 -1.28 17.60 13.13
CA ARG A 84 -1.90 16.78 14.20
C ARG A 84 -2.85 15.76 13.55
N ASP A 85 -2.79 14.51 14.03
CA ASP A 85 -3.50 13.35 13.49
C ASP A 85 -3.05 12.81 12.12
N TYR A 86 -1.97 13.33 11.50
CA TYR A 86 -1.41 12.74 10.27
C TYR A 86 -0.31 11.73 10.57
N ALA A 87 0.13 10.99 9.55
CA ALA A 87 1.12 9.94 9.72
C ALA A 87 2.46 10.46 10.25
N GLY A 88 2.81 11.74 10.05
CA GLY A 88 4.02 12.34 10.62
C GLY A 88 4.01 12.36 12.15
N TYR A 89 2.87 12.67 12.77
CA TYR A 89 2.71 12.60 14.22
C TYR A 89 2.85 11.16 14.74
N HIS A 90 2.13 10.21 14.12
CA HIS A 90 2.17 8.81 14.51
C HIS A 90 3.55 8.17 14.32
N SER A 91 4.23 8.48 13.21
CA SER A 91 5.58 7.96 12.91
C SER A 91 6.61 8.51 13.89
N ARG A 92 6.52 9.80 14.23
CA ARG A 92 7.39 10.42 15.24
C ARG A 92 7.19 9.77 16.61
N ARG A 93 5.94 9.61 17.03
CA ARG A 93 5.59 8.96 18.30
C ARG A 93 6.11 7.52 18.38
N ALA A 94 6.03 6.77 17.28
CA ALA A 94 6.61 5.43 17.20
C ALA A 94 8.14 5.47 17.37
N ARG A 95 8.84 6.35 16.64
CA ARG A 95 10.30 6.50 16.80
C ARG A 95 10.70 6.91 18.22
N GLU A 96 9.98 7.85 18.84
CA GLU A 96 10.21 8.27 20.24
C GLU A 96 10.01 7.13 21.25
N ARG A 97 9.27 6.07 20.88
CA ARG A 97 9.07 4.86 21.70
C ARG A 97 10.10 3.76 21.43
N GLY A 98 11.09 4.02 20.58
CA GLY A 98 12.17 3.09 20.27
C GLY A 98 11.90 2.16 19.08
N TYR A 99 10.81 2.36 18.32
CA TYR A 99 10.59 1.58 17.10
C TYR A 99 11.52 2.02 15.97
N THR A 100 12.07 1.06 15.25
CA THR A 100 12.97 1.31 14.10
C THR A 100 12.49 0.56 12.86
N VAL A 101 12.77 1.11 11.67
CA VAL A 101 12.44 0.45 10.39
C VAL A 101 13.73 -0.04 9.75
N VAL A 102 13.74 -1.29 9.33
CA VAL A 102 14.90 -1.93 8.69
C VAL A 102 14.46 -2.71 7.46
N GLU A 103 15.38 -2.95 6.55
CA GLU A 103 15.20 -4.01 5.55
C GLU A 103 15.53 -5.35 6.23
N ILE A 104 14.75 -6.39 5.93
CA ILE A 104 14.87 -7.70 6.59
C ILE A 104 15.01 -8.82 5.56
N ASP A 105 15.71 -9.90 5.90
CA ASP A 105 15.42 -11.21 5.32
C ASP A 105 14.26 -11.82 6.10
N ARG A 106 13.16 -12.17 5.42
CA ARG A 106 11.99 -12.79 6.08
C ARG A 106 12.36 -14.11 6.76
N ASN A 107 13.38 -14.82 6.29
CA ASN A 107 13.81 -16.08 6.87
C ASN A 107 14.40 -15.92 8.28
N ASP A 108 14.90 -14.73 8.63
CA ASP A 108 15.39 -14.42 9.99
C ASP A 108 14.25 -14.15 10.98
N TYR A 109 13.03 -13.94 10.48
CA TYR A 109 11.87 -13.50 11.26
C TYR A 109 10.63 -14.38 11.03
N ILE A 110 10.80 -15.65 10.65
CA ILE A 110 9.68 -16.56 10.33
C ILE A 110 8.63 -16.61 11.46
N ASP A 111 9.08 -16.78 12.70
CA ASP A 111 8.18 -16.93 13.84
C ASP A 111 7.49 -15.62 14.20
N ASP A 112 8.19 -14.49 14.11
CA ASP A 112 7.59 -13.17 14.32
C ASP A 112 6.56 -12.84 13.23
N ILE A 113 6.87 -13.12 11.96
CA ILE A 113 5.94 -12.93 10.83
C ILE A 113 4.69 -13.80 11.04
N HIS A 114 4.87 -15.06 11.44
CA HIS A 114 3.75 -15.94 11.75
C HIS A 114 2.92 -15.42 12.93
N GLY A 115 3.56 -14.91 13.99
CA GLY A 115 2.91 -14.27 15.12
C GLY A 115 2.09 -13.03 14.73
N ILE A 116 2.61 -12.20 13.82
CA ILE A 116 1.89 -11.03 13.27
C ILE A 116 0.68 -11.47 12.43
N ASN A 117 0.86 -12.51 11.60
CA ASN A 117 -0.18 -13.01 10.71
C ASN A 117 -1.37 -13.59 11.46
N THR A 118 -1.10 -14.30 12.55
CA THR A 118 -2.11 -14.94 13.41
C THR A 118 -2.63 -14.04 14.52
N SER A 119 -2.07 -12.83 14.69
CA SER A 119 -2.43 -11.92 15.77
C SER A 119 -3.88 -11.41 15.75
N ALA A 120 -4.58 -11.55 14.62
CA ALA A 120 -5.96 -11.12 14.46
C ALA A 120 -6.65 -11.99 13.40
N GLY A 121 -7.71 -12.71 13.79
CA GLY A 121 -8.49 -13.55 12.86
C GLY A 121 -9.30 -12.76 11.83
N GLU A 122 -9.54 -11.48 12.08
CA GLU A 122 -10.22 -10.56 11.15
C GLU A 122 -9.38 -9.30 10.92
N ARG A 123 -9.24 -8.88 9.66
CA ARG A 123 -8.67 -7.60 9.28
C ARG A 123 -9.56 -6.92 8.24
N GLN A 124 -9.83 -5.64 8.45
CA GLN A 124 -10.65 -4.81 7.55
C GLN A 124 -12.07 -5.41 7.29
N GLY A 125 -12.73 -5.92 8.34
CA GLY A 125 -14.09 -6.44 8.23
C GLY A 125 -14.17 -7.77 7.48
N ARG A 126 -13.04 -8.48 7.31
CA ARG A 126 -12.96 -9.75 6.60
C ARG A 126 -12.08 -10.73 7.36
N PRO A 127 -12.43 -12.03 7.36
CA PRO A 127 -11.53 -13.07 7.83
C PRO A 127 -10.18 -12.96 7.12
N MET A 128 -9.11 -13.22 7.85
CA MET A 128 -7.79 -13.39 7.25
C MET A 128 -7.81 -14.52 6.22
N ASP A 129 -7.02 -14.36 5.15
CA ASP A 129 -6.85 -15.42 4.17
C ASP A 129 -6.17 -16.63 4.87
N PRO A 130 -6.70 -17.87 4.72
CA PRO A 130 -6.11 -19.06 5.34
C PRO A 130 -4.62 -19.25 5.06
N ALA A 131 -4.11 -18.73 3.94
CA ALA A 131 -2.69 -18.77 3.62
C ALA A 131 -1.80 -18.08 4.69
N TYR A 132 -2.33 -17.10 5.42
CA TYR A 132 -1.62 -16.44 6.53
C TYR A 132 -1.60 -17.27 7.82
N ALA A 133 -2.52 -18.23 7.96
CA ALA A 133 -2.61 -19.06 9.16
C ALA A 133 -1.56 -20.18 9.19
N ALA A 134 -1.04 -20.59 8.04
CA ALA A 134 0.04 -21.56 7.96
C ALA A 134 1.39 -20.89 8.26
N ARG A 135 2.18 -21.51 9.16
CA ARG A 135 3.58 -21.12 9.34
C ARG A 135 4.35 -21.47 8.08
N THR A 136 5.08 -20.50 7.53
CA THR A 136 5.97 -20.73 6.40
C THR A 136 7.31 -21.21 6.93
N GLU A 137 7.81 -22.37 6.49
CA GLU A 137 9.11 -22.89 6.94
C GLU A 137 10.28 -22.15 6.31
N ARG A 138 10.09 -21.64 5.10
CA ARG A 138 11.09 -20.86 4.37
C ARG A 138 10.44 -19.98 3.34
N TYR A 139 10.83 -18.70 3.33
CA TYR A 139 10.39 -17.75 2.31
C TYR A 139 11.28 -17.84 1.07
N PRO A 140 10.71 -17.95 -0.14
CA PRO A 140 11.49 -17.90 -1.37
C PRO A 140 12.05 -16.50 -1.59
N SER A 141 13.11 -16.42 -2.39
CA SER A 141 13.53 -15.16 -3.00
C SER A 141 12.53 -14.81 -4.10
N ASP A 142 11.80 -13.70 -3.94
CA ASP A 142 10.74 -13.26 -4.86
C ASP A 142 11.04 -11.91 -5.53
N GLY A 143 12.24 -11.35 -5.28
CA GLY A 143 12.69 -10.08 -5.85
C GLY A 143 11.98 -8.85 -5.28
N LEU A 144 11.22 -8.99 -4.19
CA LEU A 144 10.63 -7.87 -3.45
C LEU A 144 11.64 -7.33 -2.43
N CYS A 145 11.49 -6.05 -2.09
CA CYS A 145 12.13 -5.46 -0.92
C CYS A 145 11.25 -5.73 0.31
N HIS A 146 11.84 -6.32 1.35
CA HIS A 146 11.12 -6.66 2.58
C HIS A 146 11.54 -5.71 3.70
N TYR A 147 10.56 -5.03 4.29
CA TYR A 147 10.78 -4.09 5.38
C TYR A 147 10.12 -4.59 6.66
N GLY A 148 10.79 -4.36 7.78
CA GLY A 148 10.31 -4.67 9.12
C GLY A 148 10.31 -3.45 10.02
N VAL A 149 9.41 -3.42 10.99
CA VAL A 149 9.47 -2.53 12.15
C VAL A 149 9.89 -3.37 13.35
N LEU A 150 11.02 -3.04 13.94
CA LEU A 150 11.50 -3.65 15.18
C LEU A 150 11.06 -2.80 16.38
N ASP A 151 10.66 -3.46 17.46
CA ASP A 151 10.49 -2.81 18.77
C ASP A 151 11.86 -2.51 19.43
N LYS A 152 11.83 -1.90 20.61
CA LYS A 152 13.05 -1.53 21.34
C LYS A 152 13.85 -2.74 21.83
N GLU A 153 13.23 -3.92 21.86
CA GLU A 153 13.87 -5.20 22.16
C GLU A 153 14.39 -5.91 20.89
N GLY A 154 14.19 -5.35 19.70
CA GLY A 154 14.63 -5.91 18.44
C GLY A 154 13.67 -6.94 17.84
N ARG A 155 12.47 -7.12 18.38
CA ARG A 155 11.46 -8.06 17.85
C ARG A 155 10.67 -7.43 16.72
N LEU A 156 10.34 -8.21 15.70
CA LEU A 156 9.56 -7.72 14.57
C LEU A 156 8.08 -7.60 14.96
N VAL A 157 7.53 -6.38 14.85
CA VAL A 157 6.15 -6.06 15.24
C VAL A 157 5.25 -5.66 14.07
N ALA A 158 5.84 -5.34 12.93
CA ALA A 158 5.16 -5.08 11.67
C ALA A 158 6.10 -5.34 10.50
N TYR A 159 5.56 -5.69 9.34
CA TYR A 159 6.33 -5.92 8.13
C TYR A 159 5.56 -5.52 6.88
N GLY A 160 6.30 -5.27 5.80
CA GLY A 160 5.73 -4.94 4.50
C GLY A 160 6.64 -5.32 3.34
N ASP A 161 6.04 -5.81 2.28
CA ASP A 161 6.71 -6.22 1.05
C ASP A 161 6.44 -5.16 -0.03
N VAL A 162 7.49 -4.72 -0.73
CA VAL A 162 7.41 -3.70 -1.78
C VAL A 162 8.09 -4.21 -3.05
N GLY A 163 7.35 -4.27 -4.15
CA GLY A 163 7.91 -4.58 -5.45
C GLY A 163 8.22 -3.32 -6.25
N VAL A 164 9.39 -3.27 -6.87
CA VAL A 164 9.78 -2.25 -7.85
C VAL A 164 9.52 -2.79 -9.25
N TYR A 165 8.68 -2.08 -10.01
CA TYR A 165 8.17 -2.61 -11.27
C TYR A 165 8.60 -1.82 -12.51
N GLY A 166 9.25 -0.68 -12.33
CA GLY A 166 9.68 0.23 -13.38
C GLY A 166 9.82 1.63 -12.80
N ASP A 167 9.01 2.59 -13.26
CA ASP A 167 9.02 3.94 -12.69
C ASP A 167 8.20 4.09 -11.40
N PHE A 168 7.79 2.98 -10.79
CA PHE A 168 6.99 2.95 -9.58
C PHE A 168 7.24 1.71 -8.75
N ALA A 169 6.93 1.82 -7.46
CA ALA A 169 6.85 0.71 -6.54
C ALA A 169 5.40 0.46 -6.12
N ALA A 170 5.06 -0.77 -5.77
CA ALA A 170 3.77 -1.10 -5.16
C ALA A 170 3.93 -1.99 -3.95
N THR A 171 3.15 -1.70 -2.90
CA THR A 171 3.05 -2.58 -1.73
C THR A 171 2.33 -3.87 -2.09
N ASP A 172 2.91 -5.02 -1.73
CA ASP A 172 2.29 -6.34 -1.90
C ASP A 172 1.63 -6.80 -0.60
N ARG A 173 2.42 -6.95 0.46
CA ARG A 173 1.95 -7.26 1.81
C ARG A 173 2.24 -6.11 2.75
N LEU A 174 1.36 -5.92 3.73
CA LEU A 174 1.57 -4.94 4.79
C LEU A 174 0.76 -5.32 6.03
N LEU A 175 1.43 -5.85 7.04
CA LEU A 175 0.81 -6.35 8.26
C LEU A 175 1.61 -5.95 9.49
N GLY A 176 0.98 -6.06 10.65
CA GLY A 176 1.58 -5.73 11.94
C GLY A 176 0.61 -5.96 13.06
N TYR A 177 1.12 -6.00 14.28
CA TYR A 177 0.29 -6.11 15.47
C TYR A 177 -0.67 -4.92 15.56
N LYS A 178 -1.88 -5.20 16.05
CA LYS A 178 -2.85 -4.15 16.34
C LYS A 178 -2.41 -3.41 17.60
N ASN A 179 -1.70 -2.31 17.42
CA ASN A 179 -1.35 -1.39 18.50
C ASN A 179 -1.71 0.05 18.11
N ASN A 180 -1.71 0.94 19.11
CA ASN A 180 -1.98 2.36 18.91
C ASN A 180 -0.69 3.20 18.86
N ASP A 181 0.44 2.53 18.58
CA ASP A 181 1.78 3.12 18.68
C ASP A 181 2.20 3.80 17.39
N GLY A 182 1.48 3.53 16.30
CA GLY A 182 1.73 4.14 15.01
C GLY A 182 2.70 3.35 14.13
N VAL A 183 2.99 2.09 14.47
CA VAL A 183 3.98 1.25 13.74
C VAL A 183 3.69 1.13 12.25
N MET A 184 2.42 0.98 11.85
CA MET A 184 2.04 0.91 10.44
C MET A 184 2.22 2.24 9.71
N TYR A 185 2.04 3.37 10.40
CA TYR A 185 2.32 4.69 9.83
C TYR A 185 3.83 4.89 9.68
N LEU A 186 4.59 4.49 10.69
CA LEU A 186 6.05 4.53 10.67
C LEU A 186 6.61 3.73 9.49
N LEU A 187 6.17 2.48 9.33
CA LEU A 187 6.64 1.59 8.26
C LEU A 187 6.47 2.23 6.86
N LEU A 188 5.24 2.64 6.53
CA LEU A 188 4.98 3.21 5.21
C LEU A 188 5.61 4.59 5.01
N ALA A 189 5.64 5.42 6.05
CA ALA A 189 6.27 6.73 5.95
C ALA A 189 7.78 6.60 5.73
N ASP A 190 8.42 5.63 6.38
CA ASP A 190 9.85 5.35 6.20
C ASP A 190 10.16 4.80 4.81
N ILE A 191 9.38 3.82 4.33
CA ILE A 191 9.47 3.32 2.95
C ILE A 191 9.33 4.48 1.95
N ALA A 192 8.32 5.33 2.10
CA ALA A 192 8.14 6.48 1.23
C ALA A 192 9.34 7.44 1.27
N CYS A 193 9.91 7.71 2.45
CA CYS A 193 11.13 8.52 2.58
C CYS A 193 12.29 7.92 1.78
N ARG A 194 12.56 6.62 1.97
CA ARG A 194 13.64 5.93 1.25
C ARG A 194 13.47 6.02 -0.26
N LEU A 195 12.26 5.81 -0.76
CA LEU A 195 11.97 5.89 -2.19
C LEU A 195 12.08 7.32 -2.75
N ILE A 196 11.73 8.33 -1.95
CA ILE A 196 11.91 9.74 -2.34
C ILE A 196 13.40 10.09 -2.39
N ASP A 197 14.16 9.71 -1.36
CA ASP A 197 15.58 10.03 -1.26
C ASP A 197 16.42 9.27 -2.31
N ASP A 198 16.00 8.07 -2.70
CA ASP A 198 16.56 7.30 -3.81
C ASP A 198 16.31 7.96 -5.18
N GLY A 199 15.19 8.69 -5.34
CA GLY A 199 14.92 9.55 -6.49
C GLY A 199 14.68 8.85 -7.84
N ARG A 200 14.67 7.51 -7.89
CA ARG A 200 14.49 6.75 -9.15
C ARG A 200 13.03 6.53 -9.54
N LEU A 201 12.11 6.60 -8.58
CA LEU A 201 10.71 6.25 -8.77
C LEU A 201 9.80 7.48 -8.77
N ASN A 202 8.78 7.45 -9.63
CA ASN A 202 7.76 8.49 -9.72
C ASN A 202 6.65 8.29 -8.70
N TYR A 203 6.28 7.04 -8.40
CA TYR A 203 5.12 6.73 -7.58
C TYR A 203 5.35 5.59 -6.60
N LEU A 204 4.76 5.72 -5.40
CA LEU A 204 4.49 4.60 -4.50
C LEU A 204 3.01 4.28 -4.55
N MET A 205 2.68 3.04 -4.92
CA MET A 205 1.32 2.54 -4.98
C MET A 205 0.98 1.75 -3.72
N TYR A 206 -0.17 2.09 -3.14
CA TYR A 206 -0.92 1.24 -2.24
C TYR A 206 -2.19 0.76 -2.97
N ASP A 207 -2.65 -0.44 -2.65
CA ASP A 207 -3.90 -1.02 -3.15
C ASP A 207 -5.13 -0.05 -3.21
N THR A 208 -6.23 -0.47 -3.82
CA THR A 208 -7.41 0.35 -4.16
C THR A 208 -7.88 1.27 -3.03
N TYR A 209 -7.97 2.57 -3.31
CA TYR A 209 -8.48 3.61 -2.42
C TYR A 209 -10.02 3.60 -2.39
N LEU A 210 -10.64 3.46 -3.56
CA LEU A 210 -12.10 3.35 -3.70
C LEU A 210 -12.57 1.96 -3.28
N GLY A 211 -13.57 1.88 -2.40
CA GLY A 211 -14.04 0.61 -1.82
C GLY A 211 -13.30 0.17 -0.55
N ALA A 212 -12.25 0.90 -0.13
CA ALA A 212 -11.66 0.72 1.20
C ALA A 212 -12.63 1.16 2.30
N LEU A 213 -12.64 0.41 3.42
CA LEU A 213 -13.35 0.79 4.65
C LEU A 213 -12.88 2.17 5.16
N PRO A 214 -13.73 2.90 5.91
CA PRO A 214 -13.41 4.26 6.36
C PRO A 214 -12.06 4.39 7.08
N GLY A 215 -11.74 3.42 7.95
CA GLY A 215 -10.47 3.38 8.67
C GLY A 215 -9.25 3.26 7.75
N LEU A 216 -9.30 2.33 6.78
CA LEU A 216 -8.22 2.14 5.81
C LEU A 216 -8.08 3.34 4.88
N ARG A 217 -9.18 3.98 4.48
CA ARG A 217 -9.14 5.20 3.68
C ARG A 217 -8.49 6.35 4.45
N ASN A 218 -8.82 6.50 5.73
CA ASN A 218 -8.23 7.50 6.60
C ASN A 218 -6.72 7.25 6.79
N PHE A 219 -6.33 5.99 6.98
CA PHE A 219 -4.92 5.58 7.06
C PHE A 219 -4.14 6.01 5.81
N LYS A 220 -4.64 5.67 4.61
CA LYS A 220 -4.04 6.08 3.32
C LYS A 220 -3.94 7.61 3.21
N LYS A 221 -5.02 8.32 3.51
CA LYS A 221 -5.06 9.79 3.44
C LYS A 221 -4.03 10.44 4.36
N LYS A 222 -3.88 9.94 5.59
CA LYS A 222 -2.93 10.46 6.58
C LYS A 222 -1.46 10.29 6.16
N LEU A 223 -1.17 9.32 5.30
CA LEU A 223 0.13 9.08 4.69
C LEU A 223 0.36 9.88 3.39
N GLY A 224 -0.63 10.65 2.94
CA GLY A 224 -0.54 11.44 1.72
C GLY A 224 -0.97 10.70 0.46
N PHE A 225 -1.47 9.47 0.55
CA PHE A 225 -2.02 8.78 -0.62
C PHE A 225 -3.27 9.48 -1.14
N GLN A 226 -3.35 9.59 -2.46
CA GLN A 226 -4.50 10.12 -3.18
C GLN A 226 -4.99 9.10 -4.21
N PRO A 227 -6.29 9.09 -4.54
CA PRO A 227 -6.81 8.21 -5.57
C PRO A 227 -6.45 8.72 -6.97
N TYR A 228 -5.94 7.86 -7.84
CA TYR A 228 -5.61 8.17 -9.24
C TYR A 228 -6.38 7.28 -10.22
N ARG A 229 -6.46 7.74 -11.46
CA ARG A 229 -6.77 6.91 -12.63
C ARG A 229 -5.47 6.60 -13.37
N ILE A 230 -5.13 5.32 -13.46
CA ILE A 230 -3.84 4.85 -13.96
C ILE A 230 -3.95 4.38 -15.41
N ARG A 231 -2.96 4.76 -16.21
CA ARG A 231 -2.65 4.14 -17.49
C ARG A 231 -1.32 3.39 -17.39
N TYR A 232 -1.36 2.10 -17.67
CA TYR A 232 -0.17 1.25 -17.68
C TYR A 232 0.46 1.18 -19.07
N SER A 233 1.78 1.16 -19.08
CA SER A 233 2.62 0.79 -20.23
C SER A 233 3.68 -0.22 -19.75
N ILE A 234 4.24 -0.99 -20.68
CA ILE A 234 5.32 -1.94 -20.40
C ILE A 234 6.40 -1.78 -21.48
N CYS A 235 7.66 -1.76 -21.06
CA CYS A 235 8.83 -1.77 -21.94
C CYS A 235 9.74 -2.96 -21.65
#